data_AF-A0A932ZTC8-F1
#
_entry.id   AF-A0A932ZTC8-F1
#
_cell.length_a   1.000
_cell.length_b   1.000
_cell.length_c   1.000
_cell.angle_alpha   90.00
_cell.angle_beta   90.00
_cell.angle_gamma   90.00
#
_symmetry.space_group_name_H-M   'P 1'
#
loop_
_entity.id
_entity.type
_entity.pdbx_description
1 polymer ?
#
loop_
_entity_poly.entity_id
_entity_poly.type
_entity_poly.pdbx_seq_one_letter_code
_entity_poly.pdbx_strand_id
1 'polypeptide(L)'
;MRTLAAVLIALVLGWCGGQASAAPLEKVIIVLPSETPTMHPLTESNFIGTITWRWAYDTLVSSETGTGKVGPWLAEKWEKLGPTQTKFWPRKDAKFSDGTPVTAA
;
A
#
# COMPACT_ATOMS: atom_id res chain seq x y z
N MET A 1 39.20 36.70 -3.35
CA MET A 1 39.44 35.37 -2.73
C MET A 1 38.80 35.19 -1.35
N ARG A 2 38.64 36.23 -0.52
CA ARG A 2 38.01 36.11 0.83
C ARG A 2 36.48 35.94 0.80
N THR A 3 35.80 36.36 -0.26
CA THR A 3 34.34 36.24 -0.42
C THR A 3 33.90 34.90 -1.03
N LEU A 4 34.79 34.18 -1.74
CA LEU A 4 34.51 32.86 -2.32
C LEU A 4 34.53 31.74 -1.26
N ALA A 5 35.34 31.88 -0.21
CA ALA A 5 35.41 30.92 0.88
C ALA A 5 34.13 30.89 1.74
N ALA A 6 33.43 32.02 1.88
CA ALA A 6 32.22 32.12 2.69
C ALA A 6 30.99 31.44 2.03
N VAL A 7 30.92 31.42 0.69
CA VAL A 7 29.80 30.81 -0.04
C VAL A 7 29.92 29.27 -0.06
N LEU A 8 31.14 28.74 -0.06
CA LEU A 8 31.40 27.30 -0.02
C LEU A 8 31.09 26.66 1.35
N ILE A 9 31.24 27.40 2.46
CA ILE A 9 30.93 26.89 3.80
C ILE A 9 29.41 26.84 4.05
N ALA A 10 28.64 27.76 3.45
CA ALA A 10 27.18 27.77 3.56
C ALA A 10 26.50 26.59 2.82
N LEU A 11 27.14 26.03 1.78
CA LEU A 11 26.60 24.90 1.03
C LEU A 11 26.83 23.53 1.71
N VAL A 12 27.79 23.43 2.63
CA VAL A 12 28.08 22.17 3.35
C VAL A 12 27.15 21.97 4.56
N LEU A 13 26.66 23.06 5.16
CA LEU A 13 25.79 22.98 6.34
C LEU A 13 24.33 22.63 6.01
N GLY A 14 23.91 22.72 4.75
CA GLY A 14 22.56 22.33 4.30
C GLY A 14 22.36 20.81 4.15
N TRP A 15 23.44 20.01 4.15
CA TRP A 15 23.37 18.55 3.92
C TRP A 15 23.45 17.73 5.23
N CYS A 16 23.67 18.35 6.38
CA CYS A 16 23.60 17.67 7.69
C CYS A 16 22.25 17.85 8.40
N GLY A 17 21.20 18.27 7.68
CA GLY A 17 19.82 18.17 8.15
C GLY A 17 19.42 16.70 8.28
N GLY A 18 19.79 16.08 9.41
CA GLY A 18 19.43 14.71 9.73
C GLY A 18 17.93 14.53 9.57
N GLN A 19 17.53 13.70 8.61
CA GLN A 19 16.18 13.17 8.57
C GLN A 19 15.98 12.41 9.88
N ALA A 20 15.19 12.98 10.79
CA ALA A 20 14.70 12.26 11.94
C ALA A 20 13.88 11.08 11.42
N SER A 21 14.50 9.91 11.34
CA SER A 21 13.80 8.67 11.05
C SER A 21 12.95 8.36 12.28
N ALA A 22 11.64 8.43 12.14
CA ALA A 22 10.73 7.98 13.19
C ALA A 22 11.06 6.51 13.50
N ALA A 23 11.22 6.18 14.79
CA ALA A 23 11.44 4.80 15.21
C ALA A 23 10.29 3.92 14.70
N PRO A 24 10.56 2.74 14.14
CA PRO A 24 9.50 1.88 13.60
C PRO A 24 8.55 1.44 14.72
N LEU A 25 7.24 1.56 14.47
CA LEU A 25 6.20 0.99 15.32
C LEU A 25 6.23 -0.54 15.16
N GLU A 26 6.71 -1.24 16.19
CA GLU A 26 6.81 -2.72 16.15
C GLU A 26 5.46 -3.42 16.24
N LYS A 27 4.46 -2.81 16.88
CA LYS A 27 3.15 -3.42 17.11
C LYS A 27 2.04 -2.40 17.09
N VAL A 28 0.95 -2.75 16.41
CA VAL A 28 -0.34 -2.04 16.44
C VAL A 28 -1.40 -2.99 16.98
N ILE A 29 -2.15 -2.55 17.98
CA ILE A 29 -3.28 -3.31 18.54
C ILE A 29 -4.56 -2.61 18.09
N ILE A 30 -5.42 -3.33 17.39
CA ILE A 30 -6.72 -2.85 16.91
C ILE A 30 -7.80 -3.66 17.63
N VAL A 31 -8.69 -2.98 18.35
CA VAL A 31 -9.83 -3.63 19.00
C VAL A 31 -10.96 -3.73 17.98
N LEU A 32 -11.46 -4.95 17.75
CA LEU A 32 -12.64 -5.20 16.94
C LEU A 32 -13.86 -5.39 17.86
N PRO A 33 -15.06 -4.92 17.45
CA PRO A 33 -16.27 -5.02 18.26
C PRO A 33 -16.83 -6.45 18.32
N SER A 34 -16.42 -7.34 17.42
CA SER A 34 -16.78 -8.76 17.40
C SER A 34 -15.76 -9.57 16.60
N GLU A 35 -15.89 -10.90 16.64
CA GLU A 35 -15.16 -11.81 15.75
C GLU A 35 -15.76 -11.81 14.34
N THR A 36 -14.94 -12.14 13.32
CA THR A 36 -15.48 -12.39 11.98
C THR A 36 -16.04 -13.81 11.91
N PRO A 37 -17.25 -14.04 11.36
CA PRO A 37 -17.83 -15.38 11.30
C PRO A 37 -17.01 -16.35 10.42
N THR A 38 -16.28 -15.81 9.44
CA THR A 38 -15.48 -16.59 8.49
C THR A 38 -14.32 -15.77 7.94
N MET A 39 -13.22 -16.45 7.61
CA MET A 39 -12.10 -15.88 6.86
C MET A 39 -12.22 -16.11 5.34
N HIS A 40 -13.26 -16.82 4.88
CA HIS A 40 -13.50 -17.04 3.45
C HIS A 40 -14.37 -15.89 2.89
N PRO A 41 -13.81 -14.91 2.16
CA PRO A 41 -14.56 -13.72 1.71
C PRO A 41 -15.65 -14.02 0.67
N LEU A 42 -15.71 -15.23 0.12
CA LEU A 42 -16.71 -15.63 -0.88
C LEU A 42 -17.98 -16.23 -0.26
N THR A 43 -17.98 -16.56 1.03
CA THR A 43 -19.12 -17.23 1.67
C THR A 43 -20.13 -16.25 2.24
N GLU A 44 -19.69 -15.06 2.65
CA GLU A 44 -20.54 -14.08 3.33
C GLU A 44 -20.07 -12.65 3.04
N SER A 45 -21.00 -11.70 3.13
CA SER A 45 -20.68 -10.26 3.15
C SER A 45 -20.77 -9.76 4.59
N ASN A 46 -19.65 -9.39 5.19
CA ASN A 46 -19.57 -9.02 6.61
C ASN A 46 -18.67 -7.80 6.82
N PHE A 47 -19.12 -6.81 7.60
CA PHE A 47 -18.38 -5.57 7.86
C PHE A 47 -17.10 -5.78 8.68
N ILE A 48 -17.13 -6.64 9.70
CA ILE A 48 -15.92 -6.97 10.47
C ILE A 48 -14.96 -7.81 9.63
N GLY A 49 -15.51 -8.72 8.81
CA GLY A 49 -14.79 -9.46 7.80
C GLY A 49 -14.03 -8.57 6.82
N THR A 50 -14.63 -7.49 6.30
CA THR A 50 -13.91 -6.59 5.38
C THR A 50 -12.73 -5.88 6.03
N ILE A 51 -12.73 -5.69 7.36
CA ILE A 51 -11.58 -5.17 8.12
C ILE A 51 -10.50 -6.26 8.24
N THR A 52 -10.85 -7.47 8.65
CA THR A 52 -9.88 -8.56 8.89
C THR A 52 -9.31 -9.16 7.60
N TRP A 53 -10.13 -9.31 6.55
CA TRP A 53 -9.71 -9.88 5.27
C TRP A 53 -8.66 -9.03 4.56
N ARG A 54 -8.59 -7.72 4.80
CA ARG A 54 -7.53 -6.87 4.22
C ARG A 54 -6.13 -7.13 4.76
N TRP A 55 -6.00 -7.90 5.84
CA TRP A 55 -4.69 -8.33 6.35
C TRP A 55 -4.17 -9.60 5.68
N ALA A 56 -5.05 -10.40 5.07
CA ALA A 56 -4.70 -11.69 4.47
C ALA A 56 -4.91 -11.74 2.95
N TYR A 57 -5.74 -10.86 2.39
CA TYR A 57 -6.15 -10.87 0.99
C TYR A 57 -6.05 -9.51 0.33
N ASP A 58 -5.42 -9.49 -0.84
CA ASP A 58 -5.30 -8.33 -1.72
C ASP A 58 -6.44 -8.28 -2.75
N THR A 59 -6.90 -7.07 -3.06
CA THR A 59 -7.80 -6.77 -4.19
C THR A 59 -7.00 -6.26 -5.40
N LEU A 60 -7.60 -6.22 -6.60
CA LEU A 60 -6.94 -5.66 -7.79
C LEU A 60 -6.55 -4.19 -7.59
N VAL A 61 -7.46 -3.41 -7.01
CA VAL A 61 -7.28 -1.98 -6.68
C VAL A 61 -7.72 -1.75 -5.24
N SER A 62 -7.28 -0.65 -4.63
CA SER A 62 -7.65 -0.27 -3.26
C SER A 62 -8.08 1.19 -3.21
N SER A 63 -8.88 1.55 -2.22
CA SER A 63 -9.32 2.94 -2.01
C SER A 63 -8.52 3.57 -0.86
N GLU A 64 -8.03 4.79 -1.10
CA GLU A 64 -7.38 5.60 -0.08
C GLU A 64 -8.34 5.90 1.08
N THR A 65 -7.86 5.74 2.32
CA THR A 65 -8.62 6.14 3.51
C THR A 65 -8.87 7.65 3.49
N GLY A 66 -10.10 8.07 3.79
CA GLY A 66 -10.51 9.47 3.86
C GLY A 66 -10.91 10.08 2.52
N THR A 67 -10.10 9.92 1.47
CA THR A 67 -10.43 10.48 0.13
C THR A 67 -11.32 9.55 -0.71
N GLY A 68 -11.23 8.24 -0.47
CA GLY A 68 -11.91 7.22 -1.27
C GLY A 68 -11.36 7.08 -2.69
N LYS A 69 -10.25 7.75 -3.03
CA LYS A 69 -9.64 7.66 -4.36
C LYS A 69 -9.17 6.23 -4.61
N VAL A 70 -9.57 5.67 -5.75
CA VAL A 70 -9.16 4.33 -6.18
C VAL A 70 -7.75 4.40 -6.76
N GLY A 71 -6.84 3.62 -6.19
CA GLY A 71 -5.44 3.53 -6.54
C GLY A 71 -4.97 2.09 -6.80
N PRO A 72 -3.72 1.93 -7.27
CA PRO A 72 -3.10 0.63 -7.44
C PRO A 72 -3.07 -0.20 -6.16
N TRP A 73 -3.24 -1.52 -6.30
CA TRP A 73 -2.97 -2.50 -5.25
C TRP A 73 -2.28 -3.71 -5.89
N LEU A 74 -2.92 -4.88 -5.97
CA LEU A 74 -2.36 -6.04 -6.69
C LEU A 74 -2.11 -5.72 -8.17
N ALA A 75 -3.00 -4.95 -8.79
CA ALA A 75 -2.77 -4.39 -10.12
C ALA A 75 -2.04 -3.05 -10.02
N GLU A 76 -0.90 -2.94 -10.71
CA GLU A 76 -0.10 -1.71 -10.79
C GLU A 76 -0.71 -0.70 -11.78
N LYS A 77 -1.46 -1.21 -12.76
CA LYS A 77 -2.16 -0.40 -13.77
C LYS A 77 -3.48 -1.06 -14.15
N TRP A 78 -4.44 -0.23 -14.53
CA TRP A 78 -5.64 -0.67 -15.25
C TRP A 78 -6.05 0.35 -16.31
N GLU A 79 -6.80 -0.12 -17.29
CA GLU A 79 -7.25 0.68 -18.41
C GLU A 79 -8.66 0.25 -18.79
N LYS A 80 -9.59 1.21 -18.85
CA LYS A 80 -10.94 0.98 -19.35
C LYS A 80 -10.88 1.01 -20.88
N LEU A 81 -11.05 -0.15 -21.50
CA LEU A 81 -11.01 -0.31 -22.96
C LEU A 81 -12.37 0.00 -23.61
N GLY A 82 -13.45 0.00 -22.82
CA GLY A 82 -14.80 0.31 -23.28
C GLY A 82 -15.82 0.27 -22.14
N PRO A 83 -17.14 0.38 -22.45
CA PRO A 83 -18.19 0.40 -21.43
C PRO A 83 -18.22 -0.84 -20.53
N THR A 84 -17.83 -1.99 -21.06
CA THR A 84 -17.90 -3.30 -20.40
C THR A 84 -16.53 -3.99 -20.28
N GLN A 85 -15.44 -3.33 -20.65
CA GLN A 85 -14.12 -3.95 -20.69
C GLN A 85 -13.09 -3.11 -19.95
N THR A 86 -12.40 -3.76 -19.00
CA THR A 86 -11.28 -3.19 -18.25
C THR A 86 -10.15 -4.20 -18.26
N LYS A 87 -8.95 -3.73 -18.61
CA LYS A 87 -7.72 -4.52 -18.56
C LYS A 87 -6.94 -4.15 -17.31
N PHE A 88 -6.46 -5.16 -16.59
CA PHE A 88 -5.63 -5.00 -15.40
C PHE A 88 -4.25 -5.60 -15.65
N TRP A 89 -3.22 -5.02 -15.06
CA TRP A 89 -1.86 -5.53 -15.05
C TRP A 89 -1.44 -5.79 -13.61
N PRO A 90 -1.44 -7.05 -13.15
CA PRO A 90 -0.93 -7.43 -11.84
C PRO A 90 0.59 -7.19 -11.71
N ARG A 91 1.06 -6.93 -10.49
CA ARG A 91 2.51 -6.91 -10.17
C ARG A 91 3.14 -8.26 -10.55
N LYS A 92 4.27 -8.22 -11.25
CA LYS A 92 4.96 -9.43 -11.76
C LYS A 92 5.60 -10.29 -10.68
N ASP A 93 5.88 -9.70 -9.53
CA ASP A 93 6.52 -10.33 -8.38
C ASP A 93 5.53 -10.72 -7.27
N ALA A 94 4.23 -10.52 -7.51
CA ALA A 94 3.19 -10.90 -6.55
C ALA A 94 3.20 -12.42 -6.32
N LYS A 95 3.18 -12.80 -5.05
CA LYS A 95 3.17 -14.18 -4.58
C LYS A 95 2.10 -14.37 -3.53
N PHE A 96 1.53 -15.57 -3.47
CA PHE A 96 0.75 -16.02 -2.33
C PHE A 96 1.67 -16.25 -1.12
N SER A 97 1.06 -16.45 0.05
CA SER A 97 1.79 -16.70 1.30
C SER A 97 2.63 -17.98 1.28
N ASP A 98 2.32 -18.93 0.40
CA ASP A 98 3.11 -20.15 0.16
C ASP A 98 4.27 -19.95 -0.84
N GLY A 99 4.41 -18.74 -1.40
CA GLY A 99 5.45 -18.38 -2.35
C GLY A 99 5.10 -18.65 -3.82
N THR A 100 3.97 -19.27 -4.12
CA THR A 100 3.51 -19.48 -5.51
C THR A 100 3.16 -18.14 -6.17
N PRO A 101 3.39 -17.98 -7.49
CA PRO A 101 3.12 -16.70 -8.17
C PRO A 101 1.61 -16.44 -8.30
N VAL A 102 1.22 -15.19 -8.12
CA VAL A 102 -0.13 -14.73 -8.48
C VAL A 102 -0.18 -14.52 -9.98
N THR A 103 -1.18 -15.09 -10.64
CA THR A 103 -1.38 -14.98 -12.10
C THR A 103 -2.78 -14.49 -12.43
N ALA A 104 -3.02 -14.15 -13.70
CA ALA A 104 -4.34 -13.76 -14.19
C ALA A 104 -5.20 -14.95 -14.67
N ALA A 105 -4.72 -16.18 -14.46
CA ALA A 105 -5.31 -17.42 -14.97
C ALA A 105 -6.47 -17.92 -14.08
#